data_AF-A0A7C6ME17-F1
#
_entry.id   AF-A0A7C6ME17-F1
#
_cell.length_a   1.000
_cell.length_b   1.000
_cell.length_c   1.000
_cell.angle_alpha   90.00
_cell.angle_beta   90.00
_cell.angle_gamma   90.00
#
_symmetry.space_group_name_H-M   'P 1'
#
loop_
_entity.id
_entity.type
_entity.pdbx_description
1 polymer ?
#
loop_
_entity_poly.entity_id
_entity_poly.type
_entity_poly.pdbx_seq_one_letter_code
_entity_poly.pdbx_strand_id
1 'polypeptide(L)'
;MTYSLEHLLNVQSPTIKKHPDFLKIERLLFASPVLRCVRLNPRAYRLLHEPRLKVCFLPNFYATYRVPKSEFFSLFLSIKWAQVQKKADNRSARVEYIVAQVAAFPRDFLILFTVLCTFDKALYPRTKKRVNEMATFTVAQWLSWFRVTGTGLMNTHRVLEKIGIDTLLACMLLGCLPDFRSGKLPSKSVVKSQFRKLCKEHHPDSGGDNTRFLLVKKAYEELTKN
;
A
#
# COMPACT_ATOMS: atom_id res chain seq x y z
N MET A 1 -29.04 18.62 -20.10
CA MET A 1 -27.96 18.10 -20.97
C MET A 1 -28.17 16.62 -21.19
N THR A 2 -28.06 16.14 -22.43
CA THR A 2 -28.17 14.71 -22.80
C THR A 2 -26.90 14.25 -23.51
N TYR A 3 -26.55 12.97 -23.39
CA TYR A 3 -25.33 12.38 -23.96
C TYR A 3 -25.68 11.29 -24.98
N SER A 4 -24.97 11.24 -26.11
CA SER A 4 -25.12 10.15 -27.08
C SER A 4 -24.29 8.92 -26.68
N LEU A 5 -24.63 7.76 -27.23
CA LEU A 5 -23.81 6.55 -27.07
C LEU A 5 -22.45 6.68 -27.76
N GLU A 6 -22.38 7.40 -28.87
CA GLU A 6 -21.11 7.73 -29.53
C GLU A 6 -20.20 8.56 -28.61
N HIS A 7 -20.75 9.59 -27.95
CA HIS A 7 -20.02 10.34 -26.94
C HIS A 7 -19.53 9.42 -25.81
N LEU A 8 -20.39 8.52 -25.31
CA LEU A 8 -20.02 7.53 -24.30
C LEU A 8 -18.82 6.68 -24.74
N LEU A 9 -18.77 6.18 -25.97
CA LEU A 9 -17.64 5.40 -26.49
C LEU A 9 -16.37 6.26 -26.64
N ASN A 10 -16.52 7.49 -27.15
CA ASN A 10 -15.40 8.38 -27.43
C ASN A 10 -14.63 8.78 -26.16
N VAL A 11 -15.31 8.96 -25.03
CA VAL A 11 -14.66 9.32 -23.75
C VAL A 11 -14.06 8.14 -22.99
N GLN A 12 -14.18 6.90 -23.49
CA GLN A 12 -13.63 5.75 -22.77
C GLN A 12 -12.10 5.77 -22.75
N SER A 13 -11.52 5.22 -21.68
CA SER A 13 -10.07 5.11 -21.53
C SER A 13 -9.42 4.29 -22.66
N PRO A 14 -8.16 4.57 -23.04
CA PRO A 14 -7.45 3.80 -24.07
C PRO A 14 -7.44 2.28 -23.81
N THR A 15 -7.41 1.86 -22.55
CA THR A 15 -7.47 0.43 -22.18
C THR A 15 -8.78 -0.24 -22.60
N ILE A 16 -9.92 0.46 -22.47
CA ILE A 16 -11.23 -0.06 -22.91
C ILE A 16 -11.27 -0.10 -24.44
N LYS A 17 -10.78 0.95 -25.10
CA LYS A 17 -10.75 1.04 -26.57
C LYS A 17 -9.89 -0.05 -27.22
N LYS A 18 -8.84 -0.50 -26.53
CA LYS A 18 -7.97 -1.62 -26.95
C LYS A 18 -8.54 -3.01 -26.64
N HIS A 19 -9.70 -3.11 -25.98
CA HIS A 19 -10.31 -4.40 -25.70
C HIS A 19 -10.74 -5.08 -27.02
N PRO A 20 -10.54 -6.41 -27.20
CA PRO A 20 -10.87 -7.09 -28.45
C PRO A 20 -12.31 -6.86 -28.93
N ASP A 21 -13.26 -6.88 -27.98
CA ASP A 21 -14.69 -6.67 -28.27
C ASP A 21 -15.10 -5.20 -28.49
N PHE A 22 -14.18 -4.23 -28.33
CA PHE A 22 -14.55 -2.82 -28.46
C PHE A 22 -15.02 -2.48 -29.88
N LEU A 23 -14.34 -3.02 -30.90
CA LEU A 23 -14.75 -2.88 -32.30
C LEU A 23 -16.14 -3.47 -32.56
N LYS A 24 -16.50 -4.55 -31.86
CA LYS A 24 -17.85 -5.15 -31.96
C LYS A 24 -18.92 -4.20 -31.42
N ILE A 25 -18.64 -3.49 -30.31
CA ILE A 25 -19.55 -2.47 -29.77
C ILE A 25 -19.74 -1.31 -30.76
N GLU A 26 -18.66 -0.82 -31.37
CA GLU A 26 -18.73 0.25 -32.37
C GLU A 26 -19.58 -0.18 -33.57
N ARG A 27 -19.35 -1.39 -34.10
CA ARG A 27 -20.16 -1.95 -35.19
C ARG A 27 -21.64 -2.04 -34.82
N LEU A 28 -21.97 -2.53 -33.61
CA LEU A 28 -23.35 -2.57 -33.13
C LEU A 28 -24.00 -1.18 -33.08
N LEU A 29 -23.26 -0.16 -32.61
CA LEU A 29 -23.74 1.21 -32.58
C LEU A 29 -23.98 1.77 -33.99
N PHE A 30 -23.00 1.66 -34.89
CA PHE A 30 -23.10 2.25 -36.22
C PHE A 30 -24.07 1.52 -37.15
N ALA A 31 -24.25 0.21 -36.98
CA ALA A 31 -25.22 -0.59 -37.73
C ALA A 31 -26.68 -0.34 -37.31
N SER A 32 -26.94 0.19 -36.10
CA SER A 32 -28.29 0.39 -35.58
C SER A 32 -28.68 1.88 -35.57
N PRO A 33 -29.61 2.32 -36.46
CA PRO A 33 -30.15 3.68 -36.42
C PRO A 33 -30.77 4.03 -35.06
N VAL A 34 -31.46 3.06 -34.44
CA VAL A 34 -32.10 3.23 -33.13
C VAL A 34 -31.07 3.55 -32.05
N LEU A 35 -29.94 2.84 -31.99
CA LEU A 35 -28.86 3.12 -31.03
C LEU A 35 -28.22 4.49 -31.25
N ARG A 36 -28.01 4.91 -32.50
CA ARG A 36 -27.47 6.26 -32.81
C ARG A 36 -28.38 7.39 -32.35
N CYS A 37 -29.68 7.15 -32.31
CA CYS A 37 -30.67 8.11 -31.82
C CYS A 37 -30.81 8.12 -30.28
N VAL A 38 -30.24 7.16 -29.55
CA VAL A 38 -30.33 7.14 -28.08
C VAL A 38 -29.71 8.40 -27.48
N ARG A 39 -30.44 9.03 -26.56
CA ARG A 39 -30.00 10.20 -25.77
C ARG A 39 -30.15 9.87 -24.29
N LEU A 40 -29.02 9.70 -23.62
CA LEU A 40 -28.96 9.38 -22.21
C LEU A 40 -29.06 10.66 -21.37
N ASN A 41 -29.96 10.68 -20.39
CA ASN A 41 -29.91 11.69 -19.34
C ASN A 41 -28.65 11.50 -18.47
N PRO A 42 -28.25 12.51 -17.67
CA PRO A 42 -27.00 12.44 -16.91
C PRO A 42 -26.92 11.25 -15.94
N ARG A 43 -28.05 10.81 -15.38
CA ARG A 43 -28.11 9.68 -14.45
C ARG A 43 -27.86 8.35 -15.18
N ALA A 44 -28.55 8.12 -16.30
CA ALA A 44 -28.36 6.94 -17.15
C ALA A 44 -26.93 6.86 -17.70
N TYR A 45 -26.42 8.00 -18.16
CA TYR A 45 -25.04 8.13 -18.62
C TYR A 45 -24.05 7.74 -17.52
N ARG A 46 -24.21 8.27 -16.30
CA ARG A 46 -23.33 7.95 -15.17
C ARG A 46 -23.32 6.46 -14.83
N LEU A 47 -24.48 5.79 -14.89
CA LEU A 47 -24.59 4.35 -14.62
C LEU A 47 -23.82 3.47 -15.62
N LEU A 48 -23.69 3.92 -16.86
CA LEU A 48 -22.90 3.22 -17.89
C LEU A 48 -21.44 3.65 -17.87
N HIS A 49 -21.19 4.96 -17.78
CA HIS A 49 -19.84 5.53 -17.80
C HIS A 49 -19.03 5.09 -16.59
N GLU A 50 -19.63 5.09 -15.40
CA GLU A 50 -19.05 4.51 -14.21
C GLU A 50 -19.46 3.04 -14.10
N PRO A 51 -18.58 2.13 -13.67
CA PRO A 51 -18.88 0.70 -13.56
C PRO A 51 -19.77 0.41 -12.35
N ARG A 52 -20.98 0.98 -12.32
CA ARG A 52 -21.97 0.84 -11.25
C ARG A 52 -23.09 -0.12 -11.63
N LEU A 53 -23.45 -0.19 -12.91
CA LEU A 53 -24.50 -1.06 -13.40
C LEU A 53 -23.96 -2.45 -13.72
N LYS A 54 -24.51 -3.50 -13.09
CA LYS A 54 -24.23 -4.90 -13.45
C LYS A 54 -25.13 -5.35 -14.60
N VAL A 55 -24.65 -6.31 -15.39
CA VAL A 55 -25.37 -6.85 -16.56
C VAL A 55 -26.75 -7.40 -16.18
N CYS A 56 -26.89 -8.06 -15.02
CA CYS A 56 -28.17 -8.59 -14.53
C CYS A 56 -29.25 -7.52 -14.29
N PHE A 57 -28.87 -6.25 -14.14
CA PHE A 57 -29.81 -5.14 -13.94
C PHE A 57 -30.16 -4.40 -15.24
N LEU A 58 -29.69 -4.88 -16.40
CA LEU A 58 -30.03 -4.30 -17.70
C LEU A 58 -31.54 -4.26 -18.00
N PRO A 59 -32.37 -5.27 -17.66
CA PRO A 59 -33.81 -5.18 -17.87
C PRO A 59 -34.44 -3.96 -17.19
N ASN A 60 -34.03 -3.68 -15.94
CA ASN A 60 -34.49 -2.52 -15.18
C ASN A 60 -33.96 -1.22 -15.78
N PHE A 61 -32.71 -1.21 -16.24
CA PHE A 61 -32.12 -0.06 -16.93
C PHE A 61 -32.90 0.28 -18.23
N TYR A 62 -33.22 -0.73 -19.03
CA TYR A 62 -34.01 -0.57 -20.27
C TYR A 62 -35.38 0.01 -19.99
N ALA A 63 -36.10 -0.53 -19.00
CA ALA A 63 -37.43 -0.05 -18.61
C ALA A 63 -37.39 1.38 -18.04
N THR A 64 -36.46 1.64 -17.13
CA THR A 64 -36.37 2.92 -16.40
C THR A 64 -35.98 4.07 -17.33
N TYR A 65 -35.01 3.86 -18.21
CA TYR A 65 -34.48 4.90 -19.09
C TYR A 65 -35.00 4.82 -20.52
N ARG A 66 -35.93 3.90 -20.79
CA ARG A 66 -36.60 3.70 -22.09
C ARG A 66 -35.60 3.57 -23.24
N VAL A 67 -34.48 2.86 -23.02
CA VAL A 67 -33.48 2.60 -24.05
C VAL A 67 -33.76 1.24 -24.73
N PRO A 68 -33.38 1.06 -26.02
CA PRO A 68 -33.63 -0.19 -26.73
C PRO A 68 -32.88 -1.37 -26.09
N LYS A 69 -33.52 -2.54 -26.07
CA LYS A 69 -32.85 -3.79 -25.69
C LYS A 69 -31.85 -4.14 -26.79
N SER A 70 -30.56 -4.15 -26.45
CA SER A 70 -29.50 -4.41 -27.42
C SER A 70 -28.29 -5.08 -26.76
N GLU A 71 -27.61 -5.95 -27.51
CA GLU A 71 -26.32 -6.55 -27.12
C GLU A 71 -25.25 -5.47 -26.82
N PHE A 72 -25.40 -4.26 -27.40
CA PHE A 72 -24.53 -3.12 -27.14
C PHE A 72 -24.28 -2.90 -25.65
N PHE A 73 -25.36 -2.86 -24.84
CA PHE A 73 -25.24 -2.53 -23.42
C PHE A 73 -24.63 -3.66 -22.60
N SER A 74 -24.98 -4.92 -22.89
CA SER A 74 -24.38 -6.07 -22.21
C SER A 74 -22.89 -6.19 -22.51
N LEU A 75 -22.50 -6.00 -23.77
CA LEU A 75 -21.11 -6.07 -24.18
C LEU A 75 -20.31 -4.88 -23.63
N PHE A 76 -20.87 -3.68 -23.65
CA PHE A 76 -20.22 -2.50 -23.07
C PHE A 76 -19.98 -2.68 -21.56
N LEU A 77 -20.98 -3.14 -20.81
CA LEU A 77 -20.82 -3.38 -19.38
C LEU A 77 -19.84 -4.52 -19.08
N SER A 78 -19.82 -5.60 -19.88
CA SER A 78 -18.86 -6.69 -19.66
C SER A 78 -17.41 -6.23 -19.79
N ILE A 79 -17.08 -5.43 -20.81
CA ILE A 79 -15.75 -4.84 -20.98
C ILE A 79 -15.39 -3.93 -19.78
N LYS A 80 -16.34 -3.10 -19.33
CA LYS A 80 -16.14 -2.21 -18.17
C LYS A 80 -15.84 -3.00 -16.90
N TRP A 81 -16.60 -4.05 -16.63
CA TRP A 81 -16.40 -4.91 -15.46
C TRP A 81 -15.11 -5.72 -15.55
N ALA A 82 -14.74 -6.22 -16.73
CA ALA A 82 -13.45 -6.87 -16.95
C ALA A 82 -12.28 -5.92 -16.61
N GLN A 83 -12.37 -4.64 -16.98
CA GLN A 83 -11.36 -3.65 -16.60
C GLN A 83 -11.31 -3.41 -15.08
N VAL A 84 -12.46 -3.31 -14.42
CA VAL A 84 -12.52 -3.14 -12.95
C VAL A 84 -11.90 -4.34 -12.25
N GLN A 85 -12.24 -5.54 -12.69
CA GLN A 85 -11.68 -6.78 -12.14
C GLN A 85 -10.16 -6.80 -12.31
N LYS A 86 -9.65 -6.54 -13.53
CA LYS A 86 -8.20 -6.45 -13.78
C LYS A 86 -7.50 -5.41 -12.90
N LYS A 87 -8.13 -4.26 -12.63
CA LYS A 87 -7.58 -3.26 -11.69
C LYS A 87 -7.56 -3.78 -10.25
N ALA A 88 -8.60 -4.50 -9.84
CA ALA A 88 -8.65 -5.14 -8.53
C ALA A 88 -7.56 -6.22 -8.40
N ASP A 89 -7.42 -7.09 -9.39
CA ASP A 89 -6.39 -8.14 -9.43
C ASP A 89 -4.98 -7.55 -9.38
N ASN A 90 -4.72 -6.52 -10.19
CA ASN A 90 -3.44 -5.80 -10.16
C ASN A 90 -3.17 -5.14 -8.81
N ARG A 91 -4.21 -4.63 -8.13
CA ARG A 91 -4.09 -4.07 -6.79
C ARG A 91 -3.76 -5.17 -5.77
N SER A 92 -4.44 -6.32 -5.82
CA SER A 92 -4.19 -7.47 -4.96
C SER A 92 -2.77 -8.00 -5.14
N ALA A 93 -2.36 -8.29 -6.38
CA ALA A 93 -1.01 -8.73 -6.72
C ALA A 93 0.07 -7.72 -6.29
N ARG A 94 -0.22 -6.42 -6.36
CA ARG A 94 0.69 -5.39 -5.82
C ARG A 94 0.79 -5.43 -4.30
N VAL A 95 -0.33 -5.61 -3.60
CA VAL A 95 -0.35 -5.71 -2.13
C VAL A 95 0.42 -6.96 -1.69
N GLU A 96 0.16 -8.11 -2.30
CA GLU A 96 0.88 -9.37 -2.04
C GLU A 96 2.39 -9.20 -2.24
N TYR A 97 2.80 -8.60 -3.37
CA TYR A 97 4.21 -8.29 -3.63
C TYR A 97 4.82 -7.42 -2.53
N ILE A 98 4.14 -6.34 -2.14
CA ILE A 98 4.66 -5.42 -1.12
C ILE A 98 4.79 -6.14 0.23
N VAL A 99 3.79 -6.93 0.63
CA VAL A 99 3.83 -7.69 1.89
C VAL A 99 5.00 -8.67 1.88
N ALA A 100 5.19 -9.42 0.78
CA ALA A 100 6.31 -10.34 0.65
C ALA A 100 7.67 -9.64 0.74
N GLN A 101 7.82 -8.47 0.10
CA GLN A 101 9.05 -7.68 0.16
C GLN A 101 9.32 -7.09 1.55
N VAL A 102 8.29 -6.58 2.23
CA VAL A 102 8.43 -6.09 3.61
C VAL A 102 8.81 -7.22 4.56
N ALA A 103 8.24 -8.40 4.39
CA ALA A 103 8.59 -9.58 5.20
C ALA A 103 10.05 -10.03 5.03
N ALA A 104 10.69 -9.65 3.92
CA ALA A 104 12.10 -9.93 3.64
C ALA A 104 13.06 -8.86 4.20
N PHE A 105 12.56 -7.79 4.83
CA PHE A 105 13.43 -6.81 5.49
C PHE A 105 14.23 -7.45 6.63
N PRO A 106 15.43 -6.92 6.97
CA PRO A 106 16.20 -7.45 8.08
C PRO A 106 15.39 -7.42 9.37
N ARG A 107 15.39 -8.54 10.11
CA ARG A 107 14.48 -8.80 11.24
C ARG A 107 14.46 -7.66 12.25
N ASP A 108 15.62 -7.12 12.62
CA ASP A 108 15.73 -6.07 13.62
C ASP A 108 14.97 -4.80 13.19
N PHE A 109 15.11 -4.41 11.92
CA PHE A 109 14.43 -3.24 11.36
C PHE A 109 12.95 -3.52 11.12
N LEU A 110 12.58 -4.74 10.71
CA LEU A 110 11.19 -5.11 10.50
C LEU A 110 10.35 -4.92 11.76
N ILE A 111 10.85 -5.32 12.94
CA ILE A 111 10.11 -5.18 14.19
C ILE A 111 9.83 -3.70 14.49
N LEU A 112 10.85 -2.84 14.47
CA LEU A 112 10.66 -1.41 14.72
C LEU A 112 9.78 -0.76 13.64
N PHE A 113 9.99 -1.12 12.37
CA PHE A 113 9.17 -0.65 11.26
C PHE A 113 7.69 -0.99 11.44
N THR A 114 7.37 -2.23 11.82
CA THR A 114 5.99 -2.64 12.11
C THR A 114 5.41 -1.85 13.28
N VAL A 115 6.17 -1.63 14.34
CA VAL A 115 5.74 -0.81 15.48
C VAL A 115 5.42 0.62 15.04
N LEU A 116 6.32 1.29 14.31
CA LEU A 116 6.08 2.67 13.86
C LEU A 116 4.85 2.76 12.94
N CYS A 117 4.61 1.75 12.11
CA CYS A 117 3.41 1.68 11.28
C CYS A 117 2.09 1.56 12.08
N THR A 118 2.13 1.17 13.36
CA THR A 118 0.94 1.20 14.23
C THR A 118 0.56 2.61 14.66
N PHE A 119 1.54 3.52 14.72
CA PHE A 119 1.32 4.94 15.02
C PHE A 119 0.89 5.70 13.76
N ASP A 120 1.51 5.40 12.61
CA ASP A 120 1.13 5.98 11.33
C ASP A 120 1.17 4.97 10.17
N LYS A 121 -0.02 4.62 9.66
CA LYS A 121 -0.19 3.71 8.52
C LYS A 121 0.32 4.30 7.20
N ALA A 122 0.62 5.60 7.12
CA ALA A 122 1.22 6.22 5.93
C ALA A 122 2.68 5.79 5.74
N LEU A 123 3.36 5.33 6.79
CA LEU A 123 4.74 4.84 6.73
C LEU A 123 4.87 3.52 5.96
N TYR A 124 3.80 2.72 5.90
CA TYR A 124 3.81 1.46 5.18
C TYR A 124 3.92 1.72 3.65
N PRO A 125 4.88 1.10 2.92
CA PRO A 125 5.07 1.36 1.51
C PRO A 125 3.83 0.95 0.71
N ARG A 126 3.34 1.87 -0.15
CA ARG A 126 2.14 1.63 -0.98
C ARG A 126 2.45 1.31 -2.43
N THR A 127 3.72 1.36 -2.82
CA THR A 127 4.18 1.17 -4.20
C THR A 127 5.33 0.18 -4.27
N LYS A 128 5.44 -0.55 -5.40
CA LYS A 128 6.56 -1.47 -5.66
C LYS A 128 7.90 -0.73 -5.65
N LYS A 129 7.94 0.49 -6.21
CA LYS A 129 9.15 1.32 -6.22
C LYS A 129 9.65 1.60 -4.80
N ARG A 130 8.76 2.04 -3.90
CA ARG A 130 9.16 2.42 -2.53
C ARG A 130 9.64 1.21 -1.72
N VAL A 131 8.96 0.07 -1.81
CA VAL A 131 9.40 -1.12 -1.08
C VAL A 131 10.73 -1.65 -1.60
N ASN A 132 10.96 -1.61 -2.92
CA ASN A 132 12.24 -2.00 -3.51
C ASN A 132 13.39 -1.07 -3.09
N GLU A 133 13.14 0.24 -3.04
CA GLU A 133 14.10 1.22 -2.52
C GLU A 133 14.48 0.89 -1.06
N MET A 134 13.48 0.68 -0.20
CA MET A 134 13.69 0.33 1.21
C MET A 134 14.38 -1.03 1.38
N ALA A 135 14.13 -2.00 0.51
CA ALA A 135 14.80 -3.30 0.54
C ALA A 135 16.32 -3.18 0.29
N THR A 136 16.77 -2.12 -0.37
CA THR A 136 18.20 -1.86 -0.63
C THR A 136 18.87 -1.00 0.44
N PHE A 137 18.14 -0.60 1.49
CA PHE A 137 18.71 0.23 2.54
C PHE A 137 19.83 -0.50 3.29
N THR A 138 20.97 0.18 3.41
CA THR A 138 22.02 -0.17 4.35
C THR A 138 21.55 0.05 5.79
N VAL A 139 22.28 -0.51 6.75
CA VAL A 139 22.03 -0.27 8.18
C VAL A 139 21.99 1.23 8.52
N ALA A 140 22.93 2.02 7.99
CA ALA A 140 22.98 3.46 8.22
C ALA A 140 21.74 4.18 7.65
N GLN A 141 21.28 3.77 6.46
CA GLN A 141 20.07 4.33 5.85
C GLN A 141 18.81 3.98 6.64
N TRP A 142 18.70 2.74 7.14
CA TRP A 142 17.61 2.36 8.05
C TRP A 142 17.59 3.21 9.31
N LEU A 143 18.72 3.34 9.99
CA LEU A 143 18.83 4.14 11.21
C LEU A 143 18.51 5.62 10.95
N SER A 144 18.99 6.18 9.83
CA SER A 144 18.67 7.56 9.43
C SER A 144 17.17 7.72 9.17
N TRP A 145 16.55 6.80 8.42
CA TRP A 145 15.12 6.83 8.15
C TRP A 145 14.30 6.76 9.44
N PHE A 146 14.64 5.84 10.36
CA PHE A 146 13.96 5.76 11.64
C PHE A 146 14.10 7.01 12.49
N ARG A 147 15.26 7.67 12.50
CA ARG A 147 15.44 8.94 13.21
C ARG A 147 14.50 10.01 12.66
N VAL A 148 14.50 10.22 11.35
CA VAL A 148 13.66 11.24 10.70
C VAL A 148 12.17 10.96 10.95
N THR A 149 11.74 9.73 10.67
CA THR A 149 10.34 9.32 10.84
C THR A 149 9.92 9.32 12.31
N GLY A 150 10.77 8.80 13.18
CA GLY A 150 10.51 8.73 14.62
C GLY A 150 10.38 10.10 15.26
N THR A 151 11.25 11.05 14.92
CA THR A 151 11.13 12.45 15.37
C THR A 151 9.80 13.07 14.94
N GLY A 152 9.37 12.83 13.70
CA GLY A 152 8.06 13.28 13.23
C GLY A 152 6.90 12.70 14.06
N LEU A 153 6.97 11.41 14.40
CA LEU A 153 5.98 10.75 15.24
C LEU A 153 6.03 11.17 16.71
N MET A 154 7.20 11.51 17.25
CA MET A 154 7.33 12.00 18.62
C MET A 154 6.52 13.28 18.83
N ASN A 155 6.47 14.15 17.82
CA ASN A 155 5.70 15.39 17.88
C ASN A 155 4.18 15.16 17.95
N THR A 156 3.69 13.98 17.54
CA THR A 156 2.26 13.64 17.52
C THR A 156 1.87 12.59 18.54
N HIS A 157 2.82 11.83 19.08
CA HIS A 157 2.58 10.70 19.98
C HIS A 157 3.41 10.78 21.26
N ARG A 158 2.76 11.20 22.35
CA ARG A 158 3.35 11.38 23.69
C ARG A 158 4.12 10.17 24.22
N VAL A 159 3.68 8.95 23.90
CA VAL A 159 4.39 7.72 24.33
C VAL A 159 5.78 7.65 23.70
N LEU A 160 5.89 7.97 22.40
CA LEU A 160 7.17 7.98 21.70
C LEU A 160 8.05 9.14 22.16
N GLU A 161 7.44 10.31 22.40
CA GLU A 161 8.12 11.47 22.98
C GLU A 161 8.80 11.10 24.31
N LYS A 162 8.07 10.43 25.22
CA LYS A 162 8.59 9.99 26.52
C LYS A 162 9.74 9.00 26.40
N ILE A 163 9.69 8.12 25.41
CA ILE A 163 10.74 7.11 25.19
C ILE A 163 11.97 7.76 24.56
N GLY A 164 11.79 8.64 23.57
CA GLY A 164 12.86 9.17 22.75
C GLY A 164 13.24 8.25 21.59
N ILE A 165 13.46 8.81 20.39
CA ILE A 165 13.79 8.00 19.19
C ILE A 165 15.15 7.31 19.32
N ASP A 166 16.13 7.96 19.93
CA ASP A 166 17.48 7.38 20.08
C ASP A 166 17.48 6.22 21.08
N THR A 167 16.74 6.35 22.18
CA THR A 167 16.48 5.26 23.13
C THR A 167 15.71 4.12 22.48
N LEU A 168 14.71 4.43 21.64
CA LEU A 168 13.97 3.41 20.90
C LEU A 168 14.86 2.64 19.91
N LEU A 169 15.75 3.33 19.20
CA LEU A 169 16.72 2.71 18.31
C LEU A 169 17.75 1.88 19.07
N ALA A 170 18.22 2.34 20.22
CA ALA A 170 19.11 1.58 21.08
C ALA A 170 18.42 0.29 21.58
N CYS A 171 17.17 0.37 22.02
CA CYS A 171 16.35 -0.79 22.38
C CYS A 171 16.19 -1.78 21.21
N MET A 172 15.97 -1.28 19.98
CA MET A 172 15.87 -2.12 18.79
C MET A 172 17.20 -2.84 18.50
N LEU A 173 18.34 -2.12 18.52
CA LEU A 173 19.66 -2.69 18.26
C LEU A 173 20.06 -3.76 19.28
N LEU A 174 19.55 -3.66 20.52
CA LEU A 174 19.73 -4.67 21.55
C LEU A 174 18.63 -5.74 21.58
N GLY A 175 17.62 -5.66 20.70
CA GLY A 175 16.51 -6.63 20.68
C GLY A 175 15.65 -6.62 21.94
N CYS A 176 15.57 -5.48 22.66
CA CYS A 176 14.78 -5.31 23.89
C CYS A 176 13.88 -4.07 23.80
N LEU A 177 12.84 -4.13 22.98
CA LEU A 177 11.90 -3.01 22.80
C LEU A 177 11.17 -2.62 24.10
N PRO A 178 10.83 -1.33 24.25
CA PRO A 178 10.05 -0.86 25.38
C PRO A 178 8.60 -1.34 25.31
N ASP A 179 7.90 -1.28 26.44
CA ASP A 179 6.45 -1.45 26.47
C ASP A 179 5.77 -0.17 25.96
N PHE A 180 5.23 -0.21 24.73
CA PHE A 180 4.54 0.91 24.10
C PHE A 180 3.17 1.23 24.72
N ARG A 181 2.61 0.38 25.60
CA ARG A 181 1.38 0.71 26.33
C ARG A 181 1.67 1.59 27.54
N SER A 182 2.72 1.26 28.30
CA SER A 182 3.10 2.03 29.50
C SER A 182 4.20 3.07 29.26
N GLY A 183 4.86 3.03 28.11
CA GLY A 183 6.08 3.79 27.82
C GLY A 183 7.22 3.42 28.77
N LYS A 184 7.29 2.15 29.22
CA LYS A 184 8.33 1.69 30.15
C LYS A 184 9.48 1.10 29.36
N LEU A 185 10.69 1.52 29.68
CA LEU A 185 11.92 0.96 29.13
C LEU A 185 12.18 -0.45 29.66
N PRO A 186 12.94 -1.29 28.93
CA PRO A 186 13.43 -2.56 29.46
C PRO A 186 14.24 -2.34 30.75
N SER A 187 14.21 -3.32 31.67
CA SER A 187 14.98 -3.23 32.91
C SER A 187 16.49 -3.30 32.65
N LYS A 188 17.29 -2.70 33.55
CA LYS A 188 18.76 -2.72 33.45
C LYS A 188 19.33 -4.15 33.34
N SER A 189 18.70 -5.13 33.98
CA SER A 189 19.09 -6.55 33.88
C SER A 189 18.84 -7.14 32.49
N VAL A 190 17.69 -6.83 31.87
CA VAL A 190 17.36 -7.24 30.49
C VAL A 190 18.33 -6.62 29.49
N VAL A 191 18.58 -5.32 29.60
CA VAL A 191 19.53 -4.59 28.74
C VAL A 191 20.92 -5.22 28.83
N LYS A 192 21.44 -5.45 30.05
CA LYS A 192 22.75 -6.07 30.27
C LYS A 192 22.83 -7.50 29.74
N SER A 193 21.76 -8.28 29.89
CA SER A 193 21.68 -9.65 29.37
C SER A 193 21.76 -9.69 27.85
N GLN A 194 20.95 -8.87 27.16
CA GLN A 194 20.96 -8.80 25.70
C GLN A 194 22.28 -8.26 25.15
N PHE A 195 22.83 -7.23 25.77
CA PHE A 195 24.14 -6.70 25.40
C PHE A 195 25.23 -7.78 25.43
N ARG A 196 25.33 -8.55 26.52
CA ARG A 196 26.31 -9.66 26.63
C ARG A 196 26.12 -10.71 25.55
N LYS A 197 24.86 -11.07 25.27
CA LYS A 197 24.53 -12.04 24.22
C LYS A 197 25.01 -11.55 22.85
N LEU A 198 24.65 -10.33 22.47
CA LEU A 198 25.00 -9.74 21.17
C LEU A 198 26.50 -9.43 21.05
N CYS A 199 27.16 -9.05 22.13
CA CYS A 199 28.62 -8.89 22.13
C CYS A 199 29.33 -10.20 21.84
N LYS A 200 28.90 -11.31 22.44
CA LYS A 200 29.48 -12.63 22.15
C LYS A 200 29.24 -13.04 20.69
N GLU A 201 28.07 -12.73 20.15
CA GLU A 201 27.69 -13.07 18.78
C GLU A 201 28.48 -12.26 17.73
N HIS A 202 28.72 -10.98 18.00
CA HIS A 202 29.32 -10.06 17.02
C HIS A 202 30.78 -9.68 17.34
N HIS A 203 31.43 -10.32 18.31
CA HIS A 203 32.80 -9.96 18.70
C HIS A 203 33.79 -10.16 17.53
N PRO A 204 34.64 -9.16 17.17
CA PRO A 204 35.62 -9.29 16.10
C PRO A 204 36.59 -10.47 16.30
N ASP A 205 37.07 -10.69 17.52
CA ASP A 205 37.98 -11.81 17.85
C ASP A 205 37.34 -13.19 17.64
N SER A 206 36.00 -13.27 17.57
CA SER A 206 35.27 -14.51 17.26
C SER A 206 34.84 -14.57 15.78
N GLY A 207 35.37 -13.69 14.92
CA GLY A 207 34.99 -13.57 13.51
C GLY A 207 33.69 -12.78 13.27
N GLY A 208 33.19 -12.06 14.27
CA GLY A 208 31.96 -11.27 14.18
C GLY A 208 32.13 -9.95 13.41
N ASP A 209 31.01 -9.33 13.05
CA ASP A 209 30.99 -8.04 12.37
C ASP A 209 31.31 -6.89 13.33
N ASN A 210 32.48 -6.27 13.14
CA ASN A 210 32.93 -5.13 13.93
C ASN A 210 31.97 -3.93 13.87
N THR A 211 31.35 -3.67 12.72
CA THR A 211 30.36 -2.58 12.59
C THR A 211 29.18 -2.83 13.50
N ARG A 212 28.68 -4.07 13.50
CA ARG A 212 27.57 -4.48 14.35
C ARG A 212 27.93 -4.43 15.83
N PHE A 213 29.13 -4.88 16.19
CA PHE A 213 29.64 -4.80 17.56
C PHE A 213 29.67 -3.36 18.09
N LEU A 214 30.19 -2.42 17.30
CA LEU A 214 30.22 -1.00 17.67
C LEU A 214 28.82 -0.39 17.84
N LEU A 215 27.86 -0.77 16.99
CA LEU A 215 26.46 -0.34 17.13
C LEU A 215 25.82 -0.86 18.42
N VAL A 216 26.04 -2.14 18.75
CA VAL A 216 25.55 -2.75 19.98
C VAL A 216 26.15 -2.08 21.21
N LYS A 217 27.46 -1.77 21.19
CA LYS A 217 28.14 -1.05 22.27
C LYS A 217 27.55 0.35 22.48
N LYS A 218 27.41 1.14 21.40
CA LYS A 218 26.79 2.47 21.47
C LYS A 218 25.35 2.42 21.98
N ALA A 219 24.57 1.43 21.57
CA ALA A 219 23.20 1.24 22.05
C ALA A 219 23.16 0.93 23.55
N TYR A 220 24.07 0.09 24.05
CA TYR A 220 24.17 -0.20 25.48
C TYR A 220 24.57 1.04 26.29
N GLU A 221 25.55 1.81 25.82
CA GLU A 221 25.94 3.08 26.43
C GLU A 221 24.73 4.03 26.50
N GLU A 222 23.97 4.17 25.42
CA GLU A 222 22.77 5.02 25.38
C GLU A 222 21.74 4.64 26.45
N LEU A 223 21.45 3.35 26.62
CA LEU A 223 20.47 2.88 27.61
C LEU A 223 20.98 2.90 29.06
N THR A 224 22.26 3.17 29.29
CA THR A 224 22.89 3.16 30.61
C THR A 224 23.38 4.53 31.10
N LYS A 225 23.22 5.58 30.28
CA LYS A 225 23.54 6.99 30.65
C LYS A 225 22.70 7.57 31.79
N ASN A 226 21.66 6.86 32.25
CA ASN A 226 20.75 7.24 33.34
C ASN A 226 20.80 6.26 34.53
#